data_AF-A0A938MY32-F1
#
_entry.id   AF-A0A938MY32-F1
#
_cell.length_a   1.000
_cell.length_b   1.000
_cell.length_c   1.000
_cell.angle_alpha   90.00
_cell.angle_beta   90.00
_cell.angle_gamma   90.00
#
_symmetry.space_group_name_H-M   'P 1'
#
loop_
_entity.id
_entity.type
_entity.pdbx_description
1 polymer ?
#
loop_
_entity_poly.entity_id
_entity_poly.type
_entity_poly.pdbx_seq_one_letter_code
_entity_poly.pdbx_strand_id
1 'polypeptide(L)'
;MPSKGMGWAASIVSAARRLAKLVAGGNAAIRLGAVGALLTIGAFTAWAKWGGLITNGSMYALGADTLQVTPQPAWIHSDVKAEVLRDGSLTSASLLDPDLTHQVVRAFELHTWVAEVTSAGKRLEGGKPRMVVTVRYREPVIMVRARDPQWEGDCFYPVDTEGIFLPPDEFSRTQTRNYLRVDANNALPVGPVGTPYGDPGVTGAAMIAQTVQDSWKAAGLAWIVTQRDAKAEIARLEQTSYVLLPLGASPDLWAKRTATQLASTSAPDAPEVLWGRAPGYEDAGEAKAFAKAARLVQFVQKHGQIDQLPGDTSIDLRPATGIQVNARGSAHP
;
A
#
# COMPACT_ATOMS: atom_id res chain seq x y z
N MET A 1 -28.21 3.31 36.77
CA MET A 1 -26.99 2.50 37.05
C MET A 1 -26.26 3.13 38.23
N PRO A 2 -25.77 2.34 39.20
CA PRO A 2 -25.60 2.77 40.58
C PRO A 2 -24.34 3.62 40.81
N SER A 3 -24.50 4.65 41.65
CA SER A 3 -23.46 5.53 42.17
C SER A 3 -22.49 4.81 43.09
N LYS A 4 -21.52 4.08 42.53
CA LYS A 4 -20.31 3.65 43.25
C LYS A 4 -19.28 4.79 43.20
N GLY A 5 -19.38 5.78 44.09
CA GLY A 5 -18.49 6.96 44.02
C GLY A 5 -17.98 7.55 45.34
N MET A 6 -18.65 7.33 46.48
CA MET A 6 -18.39 8.17 47.68
C MET A 6 -17.83 7.44 48.91
N GLY A 7 -17.80 6.10 48.93
CA GLY A 7 -17.40 5.34 50.14
C GLY A 7 -15.89 5.33 50.42
N TRP A 8 -15.05 5.46 49.38
CA TRP A 8 -13.60 5.37 49.52
C TRP A 8 -12.98 6.65 50.11
N ALA A 9 -13.57 7.82 49.82
CA ALA A 9 -13.06 9.11 50.31
C ALA A 9 -13.18 9.25 51.84
N ALA A 10 -14.30 8.78 52.43
CA ALA A 10 -14.50 8.77 53.88
C ALA A 10 -13.49 7.84 54.59
N SER A 11 -13.19 6.68 53.99
CA SER A 11 -12.20 5.74 54.49
C SER A 11 -10.78 6.33 54.49
N ILE A 12 -10.38 7.05 53.44
CA ILE A 12 -9.07 7.71 53.37
C ILE A 12 -8.93 8.83 54.41
N VAL A 13 -9.95 9.68 54.57
CA VAL A 13 -9.93 10.77 55.55
C VAL A 13 -9.81 10.23 56.99
N SER A 14 -10.48 9.10 57.28
CA SER A 14 -10.39 8.46 58.60
C SER A 14 -9.01 7.83 58.86
N ALA A 15 -8.40 7.20 57.86
CA ALA A 15 -7.05 6.65 57.94
C ALA A 15 -5.98 7.74 58.12
N ALA A 16 -6.08 8.84 57.36
CA ALA A 16 -5.17 9.98 57.48
C ALA A 16 -5.24 10.64 58.87
N ARG A 17 -6.43 10.77 59.47
CA ARG A 17 -6.58 11.28 60.85
C ARG A 17 -5.94 10.38 61.90
N ARG A 18 -6.00 9.05 61.73
CA ARG A 18 -5.37 8.09 62.67
C ARG A 18 -3.84 8.16 62.58
N LEU A 19 -3.29 8.30 61.37
CA LEU A 19 -1.85 8.48 61.15
C LEU A 19 -1.33 9.82 61.67
N ALA A 20 -2.08 10.91 61.49
CA ALA A 20 -1.71 12.22 62.03
C ALA A 20 -1.61 12.25 63.57
N LYS A 21 -2.46 11.48 64.26
CA LYS A 21 -2.38 11.30 65.72
C LYS A 21 -1.13 10.53 66.17
N LEU A 22 -0.65 9.58 65.35
CA LEU A 22 0.58 8.82 65.62
C LEU A 22 1.85 9.67 65.41
N VAL A 23 1.81 10.64 64.50
CA VAL A 23 2.89 11.63 64.31
C VAL A 23 3.06 12.53 65.54
N ALA A 24 1.96 12.87 66.23
CA ALA A 24 1.97 13.76 67.40
C ALA A 24 2.46 13.10 68.71
N GLY A 25 2.47 11.76 68.80
CA GLY A 25 2.71 11.05 70.08
C GLY A 25 3.70 9.87 70.05
N GLY A 26 4.14 9.38 68.87
CA GLY A 26 4.99 8.18 68.77
C GLY A 26 6.52 8.43 68.84
N ASN A 27 7.31 7.37 69.01
CA ASN A 27 8.78 7.41 68.90
C ASN A 27 9.22 7.75 67.46
N ALA A 28 10.45 8.26 67.28
CA ALA A 28 10.93 8.82 66.01
C ALA A 28 10.69 7.92 64.76
N ALA A 29 10.84 6.60 64.90
CA ALA A 29 10.58 5.64 63.81
C ALA A 29 9.10 5.59 63.39
N ILE A 30 8.17 5.70 64.34
CA ILE A 30 6.71 5.71 64.08
C ILE A 30 6.32 7.02 63.39
N ARG A 31 6.96 8.14 63.74
CA ARG A 31 6.72 9.44 63.10
C ARG A 31 7.17 9.44 61.63
N LEU A 32 8.36 8.91 61.34
CA LEU A 32 8.88 8.77 59.97
C LEU A 32 7.97 7.89 59.09
N GLY A 33 7.54 6.73 59.62
CA GLY A 33 6.61 5.85 58.91
C GLY A 33 5.24 6.50 58.65
N ALA A 34 4.69 7.21 59.65
CA ALA A 34 3.40 7.89 59.51
C ALA A 34 3.45 9.09 58.56
N VAL A 35 4.56 9.86 58.52
CA VAL A 35 4.78 10.91 57.52
C VAL A 35 4.90 10.32 56.12
N GLY A 36 5.65 9.23 55.95
CA GLY A 36 5.74 8.52 54.67
C GLY A 36 4.38 8.05 54.16
N ALA A 37 3.56 7.45 55.04
CA ALA A 37 2.20 7.01 54.70
C ALA A 37 1.27 8.18 54.37
N LEU A 38 1.37 9.32 55.08
CA LEU A 38 0.59 10.52 54.77
C LEU A 38 1.00 11.13 53.42
N LEU A 39 2.29 11.12 53.09
CA LEU A 39 2.78 11.59 51.78
C LEU A 39 2.31 10.69 50.64
N THR A 40 2.33 9.36 50.81
CA THR A 40 1.83 8.44 49.77
C THR A 40 0.32 8.55 49.59
N ILE A 41 -0.45 8.64 50.67
CA ILE A 41 -1.90 8.87 50.61
C ILE A 41 -2.21 10.23 49.98
N GLY A 42 -1.48 11.28 50.35
CA GLY A 42 -1.59 12.62 49.77
C GLY A 42 -1.28 12.64 48.28
N ALA A 43 -0.17 12.00 47.87
CA ALA A 43 0.21 11.89 46.46
C ALA A 43 -0.82 11.07 45.65
N PHE A 44 -1.31 9.96 46.19
CA PHE A 44 -2.32 9.13 45.53
C PHE A 44 -3.64 9.86 45.36
N THR A 45 -4.10 10.56 46.41
CA THR A 45 -5.35 11.35 46.34
C THR A 45 -5.21 12.57 45.42
N ALA A 46 -4.05 13.22 45.43
CA ALA A 46 -3.76 14.30 44.50
C ALA A 46 -3.74 13.81 43.05
N TRP A 47 -3.10 12.67 42.78
CA TRP A 47 -3.11 12.03 41.46
C TRP A 47 -4.52 11.58 41.04
N ALA A 48 -5.30 10.99 41.95
CA ALA A 48 -6.67 10.57 41.65
C ALA A 48 -7.60 11.75 41.31
N LYS A 49 -7.37 12.93 41.92
CA LYS A 49 -8.20 14.13 41.71
C LYS A 49 -7.74 15.00 40.54
N TRP A 50 -6.43 15.15 40.34
CA TRP A 50 -5.86 16.07 39.35
C TRP A 50 -5.06 15.39 38.24
N GLY A 51 -4.81 14.08 38.35
CA GLY A 51 -4.07 13.31 37.33
C GLY A 51 -4.71 13.43 35.97
N GLY A 52 -6.03 13.32 35.87
CA GLY A 52 -6.76 13.52 34.61
C GLY A 52 -6.57 14.90 33.98
N LEU A 53 -6.44 15.97 34.77
CA LEU A 53 -6.18 17.32 34.28
C LEU A 53 -4.75 17.49 33.76
N ILE A 54 -3.79 16.82 34.38
CA ILE A 54 -2.37 16.85 33.97
C ILE A 54 -2.17 15.98 32.73
N THR A 55 -2.81 14.80 32.66
CA THR A 55 -2.70 13.88 31.52
C THR A 55 -3.47 14.34 30.28
N ASN A 56 -4.50 15.18 30.46
CA ASN A 56 -5.26 15.80 29.39
C ASN A 56 -4.77 17.22 29.05
N GLY A 57 -3.63 17.63 29.59
CA GLY A 57 -3.02 18.90 29.22
C GLY A 57 -2.72 18.93 27.71
N SER A 58 -2.93 20.08 27.06
CA SER A 58 -2.71 20.26 25.61
C SER A 58 -1.31 19.86 25.16
N MET A 59 -0.32 19.89 26.06
CA MET A 59 1.05 19.45 25.79
C MET A 59 1.22 17.95 25.54
N TYR A 60 0.26 17.12 25.96
CA TYR A 60 0.25 15.67 25.76
C TYR A 60 -0.83 15.23 24.76
N ALA A 61 -1.59 16.15 24.19
CA ALA A 61 -2.57 15.81 23.17
C ALA A 61 -1.86 15.43 21.86
N LEU A 62 -2.30 14.33 21.25
CA LEU A 62 -1.90 13.96 19.91
C LEU A 62 -2.60 14.88 18.91
N GLY A 63 -1.82 15.57 18.10
CA GLY A 63 -2.26 16.50 17.07
C GLY A 63 -1.39 16.37 15.84
N ALA A 64 -1.74 17.11 14.78
CA ALA A 64 -0.97 17.10 13.55
C ALA A 64 0.47 17.60 13.77
N ASP A 65 0.72 18.49 14.72
CA ASP A 65 2.06 18.99 15.03
C ASP A 65 2.90 18.03 15.90
N THR A 66 2.25 17.16 16.68
CA THR A 66 2.92 16.18 17.55
C THR A 66 3.06 14.78 16.91
N LEU A 67 2.30 14.51 15.84
CA LEU A 67 2.44 13.32 15.00
C LEU A 67 3.43 13.56 13.86
N GLN A 68 4.58 12.89 13.95
CA GLN A 68 5.59 12.84 12.90
C GLN A 68 5.49 11.52 12.15
N VAL A 69 5.41 11.60 10.82
CA VAL A 69 5.28 10.45 9.92
C VAL A 69 6.36 10.57 8.86
N THR A 70 6.78 9.45 8.26
CA THR A 70 7.58 9.45 7.03
C THR A 70 7.02 10.47 6.02
N PRO A 71 7.86 11.26 5.32
CA PRO A 71 7.38 12.19 4.31
C PRO A 71 6.50 11.49 3.26
N GLN A 72 5.35 12.08 2.97
CA GLN A 72 4.41 11.56 1.98
C GLN A 72 5.00 11.68 0.57
N PRO A 73 4.95 10.62 -0.25
CA PRO A 73 5.35 10.68 -1.65
C PRO A 73 4.47 11.61 -2.49
N ALA A 74 5.04 12.14 -3.58
CA ALA A 74 4.36 13.11 -4.45
C ALA A 74 3.18 12.56 -5.26
N TRP A 75 3.02 11.23 -5.35
CA TRP A 75 1.90 10.60 -6.07
C TRP A 75 0.63 10.47 -5.24
N ILE A 76 0.67 10.80 -3.95
CA ILE A 76 -0.49 10.80 -3.06
C ILE A 76 -0.89 12.27 -2.84
N HIS A 77 -2.10 12.67 -3.22
CA HIS A 77 -2.57 14.05 -3.07
C HIS A 77 -3.46 14.23 -1.83
N SER A 78 -4.12 13.16 -1.35
CA SER A 78 -4.79 13.16 -0.03
C SER A 78 -3.80 13.37 1.12
N ASP A 79 -4.25 14.00 2.21
CA ASP A 79 -3.44 14.13 3.42
C ASP A 79 -3.63 12.90 4.31
N VAL A 80 -2.80 11.87 4.08
CA VAL A 80 -2.87 10.59 4.81
C VAL A 80 -2.82 10.81 6.31
N LYS A 81 -2.01 11.78 6.77
CA LYS A 81 -1.86 12.05 8.19
C LYS A 81 -3.13 12.65 8.79
N ALA A 82 -3.76 13.60 8.09
CA ALA A 82 -5.02 14.18 8.53
C ALA A 82 -6.16 13.14 8.52
N GLU A 83 -6.23 12.30 7.49
CA GLU A 83 -7.24 11.25 7.36
C GLU A 83 -7.11 10.20 8.47
N VAL A 84 -5.89 9.71 8.74
CA VAL A 84 -5.63 8.77 9.85
C VAL A 84 -6.03 9.36 11.20
N LEU A 85 -5.72 10.64 11.46
CA LEU A 85 -6.10 11.30 12.71
C LEU A 85 -7.63 11.41 12.86
N ARG A 86 -8.32 11.75 11.78
CA ARG A 86 -9.79 11.91 11.73
C ARG A 86 -10.48 10.55 11.89
N ASP A 87 -10.13 9.59 11.05
CA ASP A 87 -10.84 8.32 10.92
C ASP A 87 -10.48 7.37 12.08
N GLY A 88 -9.28 7.50 12.64
CA GLY A 88 -8.86 6.84 13.87
C GLY A 88 -9.38 7.49 15.17
N SER A 89 -10.09 8.63 15.10
CA SER A 89 -10.52 9.40 16.27
C SER A 89 -9.38 9.78 17.23
N LEU A 90 -8.20 10.14 16.69
CA LEU A 90 -6.95 10.30 17.43
C LEU A 90 -6.64 11.73 17.86
N THR A 91 -7.37 12.74 17.35
CA THR A 91 -7.11 14.19 17.54
C THR A 91 -7.13 14.66 19.00
N SER A 92 -7.71 13.88 19.91
CA SER A 92 -7.76 14.17 21.35
C SER A 92 -7.09 13.09 22.20
N ALA A 93 -6.40 12.13 21.57
CA ALA A 93 -5.81 11.03 22.28
C ALA A 93 -4.55 11.49 23.03
N SER A 94 -4.31 10.96 24.23
CA SER A 94 -3.20 11.39 25.07
C SER A 94 -1.93 10.61 24.74
N LEU A 95 -0.80 11.29 24.53
CA LEU A 95 0.53 10.71 24.39
C LEU A 95 0.95 9.91 25.63
N LEU A 96 0.30 10.09 26.78
CA LEU A 96 0.55 9.31 27.98
C LEU A 96 -0.24 7.99 28.01
N ASP A 97 -1.26 7.83 27.15
CA ASP A 97 -2.06 6.61 27.08
C ASP A 97 -1.20 5.43 26.60
N PRO A 98 -1.02 4.36 27.40
CA PRO A 98 -0.23 3.20 27.00
C PRO A 98 -0.69 2.57 25.68
N ASP A 99 -1.99 2.64 25.36
CA ASP A 99 -2.57 2.00 24.17
C ASP A 99 -2.49 2.86 22.90
N LEU A 100 -2.10 4.14 23.03
CA LEU A 100 -2.07 5.08 21.91
C LEU A 100 -1.24 4.56 20.73
N THR A 101 -0.07 3.98 21.00
CA THR A 101 0.80 3.47 19.94
C THR A 101 0.09 2.41 19.10
N HIS A 102 -0.64 1.49 19.75
CA HIS A 102 -1.41 0.46 19.05
C HIS A 102 -2.59 1.04 18.27
N GLN A 103 -3.28 2.04 18.80
CA GLN A 103 -4.37 2.72 18.10
C GLN A 103 -3.86 3.45 16.85
N VAL A 104 -2.73 4.14 16.97
CA VAL A 104 -2.07 4.84 15.85
C VAL A 104 -1.63 3.84 14.78
N VAL A 105 -0.95 2.75 15.17
CA VAL A 105 -0.53 1.69 14.23
C VAL A 105 -1.73 1.13 13.48
N ARG A 106 -2.80 0.74 14.19
CA ARG A 106 -4.02 0.21 13.59
C ARG A 106 -4.64 1.20 12.61
N ALA A 107 -4.71 2.48 12.97
CA ALA A 107 -5.30 3.51 12.11
C ALA A 107 -4.50 3.69 10.80
N PHE A 108 -3.16 3.64 10.87
CA PHE A 108 -2.33 3.63 9.66
C PHE A 108 -2.48 2.34 8.84
N GLU A 109 -2.51 1.16 9.47
CA GLU A 109 -2.67 -0.13 8.77
C GLU A 109 -3.99 -0.27 8.03
N LEU A 110 -5.05 0.40 8.51
CA LEU A 110 -6.36 0.44 7.85
C LEU A 110 -6.42 1.45 6.68
N HIS A 111 -5.40 2.31 6.53
CA HIS A 111 -5.40 3.34 5.52
C HIS A 111 -5.03 2.78 4.14
N THR A 112 -5.78 3.15 3.11
CA THR A 112 -5.68 2.60 1.75
C THR A 112 -4.30 2.78 1.10
N TRP A 113 -3.63 3.92 1.38
CA TRP A 113 -2.29 4.24 0.88
C TRP A 113 -1.12 3.63 1.68
N VAL A 114 -1.38 2.98 2.83
CA VAL A 114 -0.32 2.41 3.67
C VAL A 114 -0.17 0.93 3.35
N ALA A 115 1.05 0.53 3.04
CA ALA A 115 1.39 -0.87 2.84
C ALA A 115 1.65 -1.54 4.18
N GLU A 116 2.46 -0.89 5.02
CA GLU A 116 2.77 -1.37 6.38
C GLU A 116 3.30 -0.25 7.27
N VAL A 117 3.18 -0.44 8.58
CA VAL A 117 3.83 0.37 9.61
C VAL A 117 5.10 -0.34 10.07
N THR A 118 6.26 0.19 9.69
CA THR A 118 7.56 -0.41 10.02
C THR A 118 7.97 -0.17 11.48
N SER A 119 7.58 0.98 12.04
CA SER A 119 7.77 1.27 13.46
C SER A 119 6.84 2.39 13.94
N ALA A 120 6.47 2.35 15.21
CA ALA A 120 5.75 3.43 15.88
C ALA A 120 6.25 3.56 17.31
N GLY A 121 6.41 4.79 17.79
CA GLY A 121 6.85 5.02 19.16
C GLY A 121 6.79 6.46 19.59
N LYS A 122 6.74 6.65 20.91
CA LYS A 122 6.73 7.96 21.54
C LYS A 122 8.17 8.43 21.75
N ARG A 123 8.46 9.67 21.38
CA ARG A 123 9.79 10.29 21.51
C ARG A 123 9.67 11.63 22.22
N LEU A 124 10.75 12.02 22.89
CA LEU A 124 10.90 13.37 23.45
C LEU A 124 11.94 14.09 22.61
N GLU A 125 11.52 15.15 21.92
CA GLU A 125 12.40 15.95 21.07
C GLU A 125 12.28 17.41 21.46
N GLY A 126 13.42 18.04 21.84
CA GLY A 126 13.42 19.40 22.36
C GLY A 126 12.54 19.59 23.60
N GLY A 127 12.37 18.54 24.42
CA GLY A 127 11.50 18.55 25.61
C GLY A 127 10.00 18.41 25.33
N LYS A 128 9.60 18.21 24.06
CA LYS A 128 8.19 18.02 23.68
C LYS A 128 7.91 16.55 23.34
N PRO A 129 6.84 15.95 23.87
CA PRO A 129 6.45 14.59 23.52
C PRO A 129 5.88 14.56 22.09
N ARG A 130 6.29 13.55 21.32
CA ARG A 130 5.87 13.33 19.93
C ARG A 130 5.54 11.86 19.73
N MET A 131 4.62 11.58 18.82
CA MET A 131 4.42 10.27 18.25
C MET A 131 5.17 10.21 16.92
N VAL A 132 6.12 9.30 16.78
CA VAL A 132 6.89 9.10 15.56
C VAL A 132 6.49 7.77 14.94
N VAL A 133 6.04 7.80 13.70
CA VAL A 133 5.59 6.63 12.95
C VAL A 133 6.36 6.55 11.64
N THR A 134 6.96 5.40 11.38
CA THR A 134 7.61 5.12 10.10
C THR A 134 6.72 4.19 9.30
N VAL A 135 6.20 4.66 8.18
CA VAL A 135 5.31 3.91 7.30
C VAL A 135 5.96 3.67 5.94
N ARG A 136 5.63 2.53 5.32
CA ARG A 136 5.86 2.27 3.90
C ARG A 136 4.56 2.53 3.15
N TYR A 137 4.60 3.50 2.24
CA TYR A 137 3.45 3.82 1.39
C TYR A 137 3.35 2.83 0.22
N ARG A 138 2.12 2.63 -0.26
CA ARG A 138 1.86 1.92 -1.51
C ARG A 138 2.26 2.80 -2.69
N GLU A 139 2.89 2.18 -3.68
CA GLU A 139 3.27 2.83 -4.92
C GLU A 139 2.42 2.26 -6.05
N PRO A 140 1.70 3.10 -6.82
CA PRO A 140 0.98 2.64 -8.01
C PRO A 140 2.00 2.19 -9.06
N VAL A 141 1.87 0.96 -9.57
CA VAL A 141 2.78 0.43 -10.59
C VAL A 141 2.09 0.17 -11.93
N ILE A 142 0.78 -0.07 -11.91
CA ILE A 142 -0.03 -0.27 -13.10
C ILE A 142 -1.36 0.46 -13.02
N MET A 143 -1.95 0.67 -14.19
CA MET A 143 -3.29 1.24 -14.37
C MET A 143 -4.16 0.24 -15.15
N VAL A 144 -5.10 -0.42 -14.48
CA VAL A 144 -5.96 -1.43 -15.11
C VAL A 144 -7.05 -0.74 -15.92
N ARG A 145 -7.10 -1.01 -17.21
CA ARG A 145 -8.16 -0.55 -18.09
C ARG A 145 -9.42 -1.37 -17.87
N ALA A 146 -10.52 -0.67 -17.64
CA ALA A 146 -11.84 -1.26 -17.69
C ALA A 146 -12.84 -0.30 -18.36
N ARG A 147 -14.01 -0.83 -18.67
CA ARG A 147 -15.18 -0.14 -19.18
C ARG A 147 -16.27 -0.40 -18.16
N ASP A 148 -16.29 0.46 -17.16
CA ASP A 148 -17.33 0.47 -16.14
C ASP A 148 -18.60 1.08 -16.74
N PRO A 149 -19.75 0.39 -16.71
CA PRO A 149 -21.02 0.91 -17.23
C PRO A 149 -21.45 2.26 -16.64
N GLN A 150 -20.91 2.64 -15.48
CA GLN A 150 -21.20 3.92 -14.83
C GLN A 150 -20.50 5.12 -15.49
N TRP A 151 -19.49 4.88 -16.34
CA TRP A 151 -18.65 5.93 -16.90
C TRP A 151 -18.60 5.87 -18.43
N GLU A 152 -18.50 7.04 -19.07
CA GLU A 152 -18.33 7.11 -20.51
C GLU A 152 -16.84 6.91 -20.88
N GLY A 153 -16.58 5.83 -21.62
CA GLY A 153 -15.27 5.44 -22.11
C GLY A 153 -14.46 4.56 -21.15
N ASP A 154 -13.16 4.45 -21.42
CA ASP A 154 -12.26 3.64 -20.60
C ASP A 154 -11.99 4.34 -19.24
N CYS A 155 -12.16 3.60 -18.15
CA CYS A 155 -11.70 3.94 -16.81
C CYS A 155 -10.39 3.22 -16.49
N PHE A 156 -9.60 3.81 -15.60
CA PHE A 156 -8.30 3.26 -15.18
C PHE A 156 -8.24 3.15 -13.67
N TYR A 157 -8.02 1.95 -13.18
CA TYR A 157 -7.90 1.67 -11.75
C TYR A 157 -6.43 1.46 -11.37
N PRO A 158 -5.87 2.28 -10.47
CA PRO A 158 -4.49 2.14 -10.03
C PRO A 158 -4.33 0.91 -9.13
N VAL A 159 -3.24 0.18 -9.32
CA VAL A 159 -2.91 -1.01 -8.53
C VAL A 159 -1.43 -0.99 -8.15
N ASP A 160 -1.13 -1.39 -6.92
CA ASP A 160 0.24 -1.51 -6.42
C ASP A 160 0.89 -2.86 -6.78
N THR A 161 2.14 -3.04 -6.34
CA THR A 161 2.92 -4.27 -6.58
C THR A 161 2.30 -5.54 -6.01
N GLU A 162 1.51 -5.42 -4.94
CA GLU A 162 0.87 -6.52 -4.23
C GLU A 162 -0.51 -6.87 -4.85
N GLY A 163 -0.95 -6.12 -5.86
CA GLY A 163 -2.26 -6.29 -6.47
C GLY A 163 -3.39 -5.62 -5.68
N ILE A 164 -3.08 -4.65 -4.82
CA ILE A 164 -4.07 -3.89 -4.05
C ILE A 164 -4.63 -2.74 -4.89
N PHE A 165 -5.96 -2.63 -4.90
CA PHE A 165 -6.67 -1.56 -5.59
C PHE A 165 -6.52 -0.24 -4.83
N LEU A 166 -5.93 0.77 -5.47
CA LEU A 166 -5.65 2.08 -4.90
C LEU A 166 -6.77 3.09 -5.24
N PRO A 167 -6.88 4.22 -4.52
CA PRO A 167 -7.89 5.23 -4.82
C PRO A 167 -7.78 5.77 -6.26
N PRO A 168 -8.81 5.63 -7.12
CA PRO A 168 -8.74 6.05 -8.52
C PRO A 168 -8.82 7.58 -8.71
N ASP A 169 -9.50 8.28 -7.79
CA ASP A 169 -9.75 9.73 -7.89
C ASP A 169 -8.48 10.58 -7.71
N GLU A 170 -7.37 9.95 -7.33
CA GLU A 170 -6.04 10.57 -7.17
C GLU A 170 -5.31 10.75 -8.51
N PHE A 171 -5.83 10.19 -9.61
CA PHE A 171 -5.16 10.18 -10.91
C PHE A 171 -6.03 10.78 -12.01
N SER A 172 -5.49 11.78 -12.70
CA SER A 172 -6.06 12.24 -13.98
C SER A 172 -5.77 11.25 -15.11
N ARG A 173 -6.61 11.26 -16.15
CA ARG A 173 -6.40 10.47 -17.39
C ARG A 173 -5.03 10.72 -18.03
N THR A 174 -4.46 11.92 -17.86
CA THR A 174 -3.12 12.26 -18.36
C THR A 174 -2.04 11.60 -17.51
N GLN A 175 -2.17 11.64 -16.18
CA GLN A 175 -1.22 10.98 -15.26
C GLN A 175 -1.20 9.46 -15.47
N THR A 176 -2.34 8.83 -15.78
CA THR A 176 -2.40 7.39 -16.10
C THR A 176 -1.42 6.97 -17.19
N ARG A 177 -1.13 7.83 -18.17
CA ARG A 177 -0.19 7.55 -19.27
C ARG A 177 1.26 7.44 -18.81
N ASN A 178 1.57 7.89 -17.60
CA ASN A 178 2.90 7.79 -17.01
C ASN A 178 3.15 6.41 -16.35
N TYR A 179 2.16 5.52 -16.40
CA TYR A 179 2.21 4.15 -15.88
C TYR A 179 1.97 3.13 -17.00
N LEU A 180 2.40 1.89 -16.78
CA LEU A 180 1.99 0.78 -17.63
C LEU A 180 0.50 0.53 -17.46
N ARG A 181 -0.21 0.45 -18.58
CA ARG A 181 -1.64 0.15 -18.57
C ARG A 181 -1.85 -1.34 -18.77
N VAL A 182 -2.86 -1.90 -18.11
CA VAL A 182 -3.15 -3.34 -18.19
C VAL A 182 -4.49 -3.55 -18.85
N ASP A 183 -4.53 -4.35 -19.90
CA ASP A 183 -5.76 -4.92 -20.39
C ASP A 183 -5.93 -6.34 -19.84
N ALA A 184 -6.85 -6.47 -18.88
CA ALA A 184 -7.19 -7.73 -18.23
C ALA A 184 -8.59 -8.21 -18.64
N ASN A 185 -8.96 -8.06 -19.91
CA ASN A 185 -10.28 -8.42 -20.43
C ASN A 185 -11.42 -7.74 -19.65
N ASN A 186 -11.30 -6.42 -19.44
CA ASN A 186 -12.29 -5.60 -18.73
C ASN A 186 -12.53 -6.01 -17.26
N ALA A 187 -11.55 -6.61 -16.59
CA ALA A 187 -11.66 -6.99 -15.17
C ALA A 187 -11.92 -5.75 -14.29
N LEU A 188 -13.03 -5.76 -13.55
CA LEU A 188 -13.37 -4.75 -12.54
C LEU A 188 -12.84 -5.18 -11.16
N PRO A 189 -12.55 -4.23 -10.25
CA PRO A 189 -12.18 -4.56 -8.88
C PRO A 189 -13.33 -5.30 -8.17
N VAL A 190 -13.01 -6.38 -7.45
CA VAL A 190 -14.01 -7.21 -6.75
C VAL A 190 -14.40 -6.62 -5.39
N GLY A 191 -13.50 -5.85 -4.77
CA GLY A 191 -13.66 -5.27 -3.44
C GLY A 191 -13.52 -3.74 -3.42
N PRO A 192 -13.70 -3.13 -2.23
CA PRO A 192 -13.48 -1.70 -2.06
C PRO A 192 -11.99 -1.33 -2.21
N VAL A 193 -11.73 -0.03 -2.31
CA VAL A 193 -10.36 0.52 -2.32
C VAL A 193 -9.59 0.08 -1.08
N GLY A 194 -8.30 -0.23 -1.24
CA GLY A 194 -7.42 -0.76 -0.21
C GLY A 194 -7.47 -2.28 -0.04
N THR A 195 -8.26 -2.99 -0.85
CA THR A 195 -8.33 -4.46 -0.85
C THR A 195 -7.72 -5.04 -2.13
N PRO A 196 -7.44 -6.36 -2.19
CA PRO A 196 -6.96 -6.98 -3.42
C PRO A 196 -7.91 -6.73 -4.59
N TYR A 197 -7.37 -6.42 -5.77
CA TYR A 197 -8.16 -6.17 -6.98
C TYR A 197 -9.07 -7.36 -7.33
N GLY A 198 -8.61 -8.57 -7.01
CA GLY A 198 -9.38 -9.81 -7.14
C GLY A 198 -9.15 -10.58 -8.44
N ASP A 199 -8.43 -9.98 -9.40
CA ASP A 199 -8.06 -10.65 -10.65
C ASP A 199 -6.57 -11.09 -10.63
N PRO A 200 -6.29 -12.41 -10.72
CA PRO A 200 -4.93 -12.94 -10.75
C PRO A 200 -4.06 -12.36 -11.89
N GLY A 201 -4.64 -12.08 -13.05
CA GLY A 201 -3.93 -11.48 -14.17
C GLY A 201 -3.46 -10.07 -13.87
N VAL A 202 -4.28 -9.29 -13.16
CA VAL A 202 -3.89 -7.94 -12.71
C VAL A 202 -2.71 -8.01 -11.73
N THR A 203 -2.75 -8.92 -10.75
CA THR A 203 -1.63 -9.09 -9.80
C THR A 203 -0.33 -9.47 -10.52
N GLY A 204 -0.37 -10.44 -11.45
CA GLY A 204 0.83 -10.82 -12.18
C GLY A 204 1.34 -9.73 -13.12
N ALA A 205 0.45 -8.93 -13.72
CA ALA A 205 0.84 -7.74 -14.49
C ALA A 205 1.54 -6.68 -13.61
N ALA A 206 1.08 -6.47 -12.37
CA ALA A 206 1.74 -5.58 -11.42
C ALA A 206 3.15 -6.05 -11.07
N MET A 207 3.34 -7.37 -10.88
CA MET A 207 4.66 -7.96 -10.65
C MET A 207 5.60 -7.76 -11.85
N ILE A 208 5.07 -7.87 -13.08
CA ILE A 208 5.85 -7.57 -14.30
C ILE A 208 6.26 -6.11 -14.33
N ALA A 209 5.31 -5.18 -14.10
CA ALA A 209 5.59 -3.75 -14.06
C ALA A 209 6.67 -3.40 -13.03
N GLN A 210 6.61 -4.01 -11.84
CA GLN A 210 7.64 -3.89 -10.80
C GLN A 210 9.01 -4.44 -11.26
N THR A 211 9.03 -5.48 -12.09
CA THR A 211 10.28 -6.06 -12.59
C THR A 211 10.91 -5.18 -13.66
N VAL A 212 10.11 -4.60 -14.56
CA VAL A 212 10.64 -3.76 -15.64
C VAL A 212 10.91 -2.32 -15.18
N GLN A 213 10.23 -1.82 -14.14
CA GLN A 213 10.39 -0.45 -13.62
C GLN A 213 10.40 0.59 -14.75
N ASP A 214 11.19 1.66 -14.66
CA ASP A 214 11.22 2.70 -15.70
C ASP A 214 11.77 2.25 -17.07
N SER A 215 12.32 1.03 -17.19
CA SER A 215 12.86 0.55 -18.47
C SER A 215 11.79 0.39 -19.55
N TRP A 216 10.51 0.22 -19.17
CA TRP A 216 9.41 0.14 -20.14
C TRP A 216 9.25 1.43 -20.95
N LYS A 217 9.50 2.61 -20.34
CA LYS A 217 9.42 3.91 -21.02
C LYS A 217 10.53 4.02 -22.05
N ALA A 218 11.75 3.65 -21.66
CA ALA A 218 12.90 3.61 -22.56
C ALA A 218 12.68 2.61 -23.72
N ALA A 219 11.97 1.50 -23.45
CA ALA A 219 11.61 0.51 -24.44
C ALA A 219 10.45 0.91 -25.37
N GLY A 220 9.77 2.05 -25.13
CA GLY A 220 8.59 2.44 -25.91
C GLY A 220 7.36 1.57 -25.65
N LEU A 221 7.30 0.87 -24.51
CA LEU A 221 6.15 0.06 -24.11
C LEU A 221 5.04 0.91 -23.51
N ALA A 222 3.80 0.41 -23.53
CA ALA A 222 2.67 1.14 -22.96
C ALA A 222 1.59 0.25 -22.35
N TRP A 223 1.51 -1.02 -22.76
CA TRP A 223 0.48 -1.95 -22.32
C TRP A 223 1.05 -3.29 -21.88
N ILE A 224 0.38 -3.89 -20.89
CA ILE A 224 0.44 -5.32 -20.58
C ILE A 224 -0.93 -5.89 -20.91
N VAL A 225 -0.99 -6.94 -21.72
CA VAL A 225 -2.24 -7.66 -22.01
C VAL A 225 -2.17 -9.02 -21.34
N THR A 226 -3.21 -9.37 -20.59
CA THR A 226 -3.33 -10.70 -19.99
C THR A 226 -3.97 -11.66 -20.98
N GLN A 227 -3.37 -12.82 -21.15
CA GLN A 227 -3.91 -13.94 -21.90
C GLN A 227 -4.27 -15.07 -20.94
N ARG A 228 -5.47 -15.60 -21.09
CA ARG A 228 -5.95 -16.77 -20.34
C ARG A 228 -6.27 -17.88 -21.31
N ASP A 229 -6.07 -19.11 -20.88
CA ASP A 229 -6.66 -20.24 -21.57
C ASP A 229 -8.18 -20.14 -21.43
N ALA A 230 -8.87 -20.04 -22.57
CA ALA A 230 -10.33 -19.95 -22.63
C ALA A 230 -11.03 -21.16 -22.00
N LYS A 231 -10.32 -22.28 -21.79
CA LYS A 231 -10.85 -23.48 -21.14
C LYS A 231 -10.78 -23.44 -19.61
N ALA A 232 -10.07 -22.49 -19.02
CA ALA A 232 -9.96 -22.39 -17.57
C ALA A 232 -11.15 -21.60 -16.99
N GLU A 233 -12.04 -22.29 -16.25
CA GLU A 233 -13.19 -21.66 -15.58
C GLU A 233 -12.79 -20.68 -14.47
N ILE A 234 -11.64 -20.89 -13.83
CA ILE A 234 -11.12 -20.04 -12.76
C ILE A 234 -9.75 -19.52 -13.17
N ALA A 235 -9.61 -18.20 -13.23
CA ALA A 235 -8.32 -17.56 -13.49
C ALA A 235 -7.34 -17.92 -12.36
N ARG A 236 -6.14 -18.35 -12.73
CA ARG A 236 -5.03 -18.60 -11.79
C ARG A 236 -3.79 -17.87 -12.26
N LEU A 237 -3.03 -17.33 -11.31
CA LEU A 237 -1.76 -16.63 -11.58
C LEU A 237 -0.82 -17.50 -12.44
N GLU A 238 -0.68 -18.76 -12.06
CA GLU A 238 0.17 -19.77 -12.73
C GLU A 238 -0.28 -20.12 -14.16
N GLN A 239 -1.54 -19.84 -14.52
CA GLN A 239 -2.11 -20.17 -15.82
C GLN A 239 -2.25 -18.96 -16.74
N THR A 240 -1.93 -17.76 -16.25
CA THR A 240 -2.01 -16.53 -17.04
C THR A 240 -0.68 -16.27 -17.75
N SER A 241 -0.74 -15.93 -19.04
CA SER A 241 0.42 -15.44 -19.80
C SER A 241 0.24 -13.95 -20.12
N TYR A 242 1.35 -13.27 -20.38
CA TYR A 242 1.41 -11.83 -20.56
C TYR A 242 2.12 -11.47 -21.85
N VAL A 243 1.61 -10.44 -22.51
CA VAL A 243 2.21 -9.81 -23.69
C VAL A 243 2.34 -8.32 -23.44
N LEU A 244 3.50 -7.74 -23.77
CA LEU A 244 3.72 -6.31 -23.70
C LEU A 244 3.55 -5.70 -25.09
N LEU A 245 2.83 -4.58 -25.16
CA LEU A 245 2.60 -3.85 -26.41
C LEU A 245 3.20 -2.45 -26.33
N PRO A 246 3.70 -1.92 -27.47
CA PRO A 246 4.29 -0.60 -27.55
C PRO A 246 3.26 0.52 -27.42
N LEU A 247 3.78 1.75 -27.27
CA LEU A 247 2.99 2.95 -27.44
C LEU A 247 2.35 2.98 -28.84
N GLY A 248 1.09 3.42 -28.92
CA GLY A 248 0.32 3.42 -30.16
C GLY A 248 -0.40 2.10 -30.47
N ALA A 249 0.01 0.98 -29.87
CA ALA A 249 -0.72 -0.28 -30.00
C ALA A 249 -2.11 -0.20 -29.36
N SER A 250 -3.09 -0.86 -29.98
CA SER A 250 -4.44 -1.04 -29.44
C SER A 250 -4.61 -2.46 -28.89
N PRO A 251 -4.84 -2.62 -27.56
CA PRO A 251 -5.14 -3.92 -26.98
C PRO A 251 -6.41 -4.57 -27.57
N ASP A 252 -7.42 -3.77 -27.96
CA ASP A 252 -8.66 -4.29 -28.54
C ASP A 252 -8.42 -4.88 -29.95
N LEU A 253 -7.62 -4.19 -30.79
CA LEU A 253 -7.25 -4.71 -32.11
C LEU A 253 -6.36 -5.94 -31.99
N TRP A 254 -5.41 -5.90 -31.04
CA TRP A 254 -4.58 -7.05 -30.72
C TRP A 254 -5.43 -8.27 -30.30
N ALA A 255 -6.40 -8.09 -29.41
CA ALA A 255 -7.26 -9.17 -28.92
C ALA A 255 -8.16 -9.75 -30.02
N LYS A 256 -8.79 -8.89 -30.84
CA LYS A 256 -9.63 -9.32 -31.97
C LYS A 256 -8.86 -10.19 -32.97
N ARG A 257 -7.61 -9.83 -33.26
CA ARG A 257 -6.74 -10.59 -34.18
C ARG A 257 -6.39 -11.96 -33.62
N THR A 258 -6.00 -12.02 -32.35
CA THR A 258 -5.65 -13.29 -31.69
C THR A 258 -6.86 -14.23 -31.60
N ALA A 259 -8.05 -13.69 -31.32
CA ALA A 259 -9.29 -14.48 -31.22
C ALA A 259 -9.77 -15.04 -32.57
N THR A 260 -9.57 -14.32 -33.67
CA THR A 260 -10.11 -14.72 -34.99
C THR A 260 -9.19 -15.64 -35.78
N GLN A 261 -7.94 -15.87 -35.34
CA GLN A 261 -6.89 -16.55 -36.13
C GLN A 261 -6.79 -16.03 -37.58
N LEU A 262 -7.29 -14.82 -37.86
CA LEU A 262 -7.30 -14.23 -39.19
C LEU A 262 -5.86 -13.82 -39.51
N ALA A 263 -5.14 -14.74 -40.15
CA ALA A 263 -3.78 -14.54 -40.68
C ALA A 263 -3.69 -13.48 -41.80
N SER A 264 -4.77 -12.75 -42.09
CA SER A 264 -4.93 -12.00 -43.32
C SER A 264 -5.83 -10.77 -43.15
N THR A 265 -5.50 -9.86 -42.23
CA THR A 265 -5.92 -8.45 -42.40
C THR A 265 -4.68 -7.57 -42.47
N SER A 266 -4.65 -6.75 -43.52
CA SER A 266 -3.49 -6.24 -44.26
C SER A 266 -2.66 -5.13 -43.59
N ALA A 267 -2.59 -5.07 -42.26
CA ALA A 267 -1.70 -4.14 -41.58
C ALA A 267 -1.22 -4.68 -40.24
N PRO A 268 0.10 -4.76 -40.01
CA PRO A 268 0.62 -5.05 -38.70
C PRO A 268 0.60 -3.77 -37.83
N ASP A 269 -0.39 -3.64 -36.94
CA ASP A 269 -0.58 -2.39 -36.19
C ASP A 269 0.51 -2.10 -35.14
N ALA A 270 1.20 -3.14 -34.64
CA ALA A 270 2.28 -2.97 -33.66
C ALA A 270 3.09 -4.26 -33.40
N PRO A 271 4.41 -4.12 -33.15
CA PRO A 271 5.22 -5.21 -32.64
C PRO A 271 4.74 -5.65 -31.25
N GLU A 272 5.08 -6.87 -30.84
CA GLU A 272 4.72 -7.38 -29.50
C GLU A 272 5.91 -8.04 -28.82
N VAL A 273 5.86 -8.05 -27.48
CA VAL A 273 6.82 -8.77 -26.66
C VAL A 273 6.10 -9.88 -25.91
N LEU A 274 6.43 -11.13 -26.21
CA LEU A 274 5.93 -12.29 -25.47
C LEU A 274 6.71 -12.39 -24.16
N TRP A 275 6.06 -12.00 -23.07
CA TRP A 275 6.65 -12.10 -21.74
C TRP A 275 6.53 -13.51 -21.18
N GLY A 276 5.37 -14.16 -21.35
CA GLY A 276 5.08 -15.47 -20.76
C GLY A 276 4.45 -15.34 -19.38
N ARG A 277 4.91 -16.09 -18.37
CA ARG A 277 4.31 -16.15 -17.02
C ARG A 277 4.68 -14.95 -16.14
N ALA A 278 3.91 -14.77 -15.07
CA ALA A 278 4.22 -13.81 -14.01
C ALA A 278 5.55 -14.17 -13.30
N PRO A 279 6.28 -13.19 -12.75
CA PRO A 279 7.48 -13.45 -11.96
C PRO A 279 7.23 -14.48 -10.84
N GLY A 280 8.10 -15.48 -10.72
CA GLY A 280 7.97 -16.56 -9.73
C GLY A 280 7.07 -17.72 -10.15
N TYR A 281 6.34 -17.60 -11.26
CA TYR A 281 5.47 -18.63 -11.83
C TYR A 281 5.95 -19.10 -13.21
N GLU A 282 7.23 -18.95 -13.53
CA GLU A 282 7.78 -19.30 -14.84
C GLU A 282 7.88 -20.82 -15.06
N ASP A 283 7.59 -21.26 -16.29
CA ASP A 283 7.64 -22.67 -16.69
C ASP A 283 9.08 -23.23 -16.71
N ALA A 284 9.22 -24.56 -16.63
CA ALA A 284 10.52 -25.25 -16.70
C ALA A 284 11.13 -25.13 -18.11
N GLY A 285 11.93 -24.08 -18.33
CA GLY A 285 12.49 -23.72 -19.64
C GLY A 285 12.26 -22.25 -20.00
N GLU A 286 11.40 -21.58 -19.25
CA GLU A 286 11.19 -20.15 -19.32
C GLU A 286 12.25 -19.39 -18.49
N ALA A 287 12.81 -18.32 -19.06
CA ALA A 287 13.74 -17.45 -18.37
C ALA A 287 13.09 -16.81 -17.14
N LYS A 288 13.86 -16.55 -16.08
CA LYS A 288 13.34 -15.82 -14.91
C LYS A 288 13.03 -14.36 -15.26
N ALA A 289 12.01 -13.80 -14.64
CA ALA A 289 11.53 -12.43 -14.91
C ALA A 289 12.65 -11.37 -14.97
N PHE A 290 13.59 -11.39 -14.01
CA PHE A 290 14.73 -10.47 -14.00
C PHE A 290 15.62 -10.62 -15.24
N ALA A 291 15.86 -11.86 -15.70
CA ALA A 291 16.62 -12.12 -16.92
C ALA A 291 15.87 -11.62 -18.16
N LYS A 292 14.53 -11.73 -18.21
CA LYS A 292 13.71 -11.16 -19.28
C LYS A 292 13.80 -9.64 -19.33
N ALA A 293 13.70 -8.97 -18.18
CA ALA A 293 13.85 -7.52 -18.10
C ALA A 293 15.25 -7.06 -18.54
N ALA A 294 16.31 -7.72 -18.08
CA ALA A 294 17.67 -7.40 -18.51
C ALA A 294 17.86 -7.57 -20.03
N ARG A 295 17.30 -8.65 -20.60
CA ARG A 295 17.28 -8.91 -22.05
C ARG A 295 16.53 -7.84 -22.82
N LEU A 296 15.36 -7.43 -22.34
CA LEU A 296 14.57 -6.35 -22.93
C LEU A 296 15.40 -5.05 -23.03
N VAL A 297 16.10 -4.67 -21.95
CA VAL A 297 16.98 -3.50 -21.94
C VAL A 297 18.11 -3.63 -22.96
N GLN A 298 18.81 -4.78 -22.97
CA GLN A 298 19.90 -5.02 -23.93
C GLN A 298 19.42 -4.98 -25.38
N PHE A 299 18.23 -5.52 -25.64
CA PHE A 299 17.62 -5.50 -26.96
C PHE A 299 17.33 -4.07 -27.41
N VAL A 300 16.70 -3.26 -26.56
CA VAL A 300 16.37 -1.86 -26.85
C VAL A 300 17.64 -1.03 -27.07
N GLN A 301 18.69 -1.26 -26.29
CA GLN A 301 19.98 -0.59 -26.49
C GLN A 301 20.61 -0.90 -27.86
N LYS A 302 20.40 -2.10 -28.38
CA LYS A 302 20.97 -2.55 -29.64
C LYS A 302 20.11 -2.19 -30.86
N HIS A 303 18.79 -2.24 -30.72
CA HIS A 303 17.84 -2.18 -31.83
C HIS A 303 16.94 -0.94 -31.83
N GLY A 304 16.98 -0.13 -30.77
CA GLY A 304 16.08 1.01 -30.59
C GLY A 304 14.78 0.64 -29.86
N GLN A 305 13.86 1.60 -29.78
CA GLN A 305 12.60 1.42 -29.07
C GLN A 305 11.67 0.46 -29.83
N ILE A 306 10.83 -0.26 -29.08
CA ILE A 306 9.97 -1.31 -29.64
C ILE A 306 8.88 -0.73 -30.52
N ASP A 307 8.35 0.45 -30.19
CA ASP A 307 7.35 1.18 -30.99
C ASP A 307 7.87 1.62 -32.38
N GLN A 308 9.17 1.53 -32.62
CA GLN A 308 9.81 1.88 -33.90
C GLN A 308 10.09 0.65 -34.78
N LEU A 309 9.85 -0.56 -34.27
CA LEU A 309 10.08 -1.79 -35.02
C LEU A 309 8.93 -2.07 -36.01
N PRO A 310 9.17 -2.89 -37.06
CA PRO A 310 8.11 -3.35 -37.93
C PRO A 310 6.97 -3.97 -37.14
N GLY A 311 5.72 -3.63 -37.48
CA GLY A 311 4.56 -4.05 -36.68
C GLY A 311 4.33 -5.57 -36.62
N ASP A 312 4.93 -6.32 -37.53
CA ASP A 312 4.88 -7.78 -37.58
C ASP A 312 5.98 -8.41 -36.73
N THR A 313 6.82 -7.62 -36.04
CA THR A 313 7.85 -8.16 -35.16
C THR A 313 7.23 -8.76 -33.90
N SER A 314 7.61 -10.00 -33.59
CA SER A 314 7.31 -10.67 -32.32
C SER A 314 8.62 -10.99 -31.60
N ILE A 315 8.79 -10.42 -30.41
CA ILE A 315 9.98 -10.58 -29.57
C ILE A 315 9.63 -11.55 -28.45
N ASP A 316 10.19 -12.75 -28.47
CA ASP A 316 9.97 -13.75 -27.43
C ASP A 316 11.06 -13.71 -26.37
N LEU A 317 10.68 -13.33 -25.14
CA LEU A 317 11.57 -13.31 -23.98
C LEU A 317 11.51 -14.60 -23.17
N ARG A 318 10.61 -15.53 -23.50
CA ARG A 318 10.40 -16.76 -22.73
C ARG A 318 11.60 -17.69 -22.74
N PRO A 319 12.27 -18.00 -23.86
CA PRO A 319 13.30 -19.05 -23.87
C PRO A 319 14.47 -18.76 -22.93
N ALA A 320 14.85 -19.73 -22.09
CA ALA A 320 16.02 -19.58 -21.22
C ALA A 320 17.34 -19.34 -22.00
N THR A 321 17.42 -19.76 -23.26
CA THR A 321 18.62 -19.65 -24.12
C THR A 321 18.87 -18.23 -24.66
N GLY A 322 17.88 -17.35 -24.68
CA GLY A 322 18.03 -15.99 -25.19
C GLY A 322 16.74 -15.40 -25.76
N ILE A 323 16.84 -14.19 -26.32
CA ILE A 323 15.74 -13.54 -27.04
C ILE A 323 15.59 -14.19 -28.41
N GLN A 324 14.36 -14.49 -28.80
CA GLN A 324 14.04 -14.86 -30.18
C GLN A 324 13.22 -13.74 -30.82
N VAL A 325 13.56 -13.36 -32.04
CA VAL A 325 12.82 -12.33 -32.79
C VAL A 325 12.31 -12.99 -34.07
N ASN A 326 11.00 -13.04 -34.21
CA ASN A 326 10.32 -13.69 -35.31
C ASN A 326 9.44 -12.69 -36.05
N ALA A 327 9.27 -12.89 -37.35
CA ALA A 327 8.17 -12.26 -38.07
C ALA A 327 6.87 -12.99 -37.69
N ARG A 328 5.85 -12.26 -37.27
CA ARG A 328 4.57 -12.82 -36.83
C ARG A 328 3.91 -13.51 -38.03
N GLY A 329 3.81 -14.85 -37.98
CA GLY A 329 3.26 -15.68 -39.07
C GLY A 329 4.25 -16.68 -39.67
N SER A 330 5.55 -16.61 -39.36
CA SER A 330 6.46 -17.71 -39.61
C SER A 330 6.19 -18.81 -38.58
N ALA A 331 5.47 -19.86 -38.97
CA ALA A 331 5.29 -21.05 -38.15
C ALA A 331 6.67 -21.58 -37.71
N HIS A 332 6.82 -21.93 -36.42
CA HIS A 332 7.87 -22.86 -36.05
C HIS A 332 7.57 -24.20 -36.74
N PRO A 333 8.53 -24.82 -37.45
CA PRO A 333 8.37 -26.15 -38.00
C PRO A 333 8.17 -27.21 -36.92
#